data_AF-A0A7C3LTE8-F1
#
_entry.id   AF-A0A7C3LTE8-F1
#
_cell.length_a   1.000
_cell.length_b   1.000
_cell.length_c   1.000
_cell.angle_alpha   90.00
_cell.angle_beta   90.00
_cell.angle_gamma   90.00
#
_symmetry.space_group_name_H-M   'P 1'
#
loop_
_entity.id
_entity.type
_entity.pdbx_description
1 polymer ?
#
loop_
_entity_poly.entity_id
_entity_poly.type
_entity_poly.pdbx_seq_one_letter_code
_entity_poly.pdbx_strand_id
1 'polypeptide(L)'
;MAPTPMKEQETTQKQSSQQHHQKAAEHHEQAARHHKEAAKLHGSGDAKGAAHHAHIAQGHTVHALEHESEASKKYASANGQQK
;
A
#
# COMPACT_ATOMS: atom_id res chain seq x y z
N MET A 1 -14.18 -35.44 22.88
CA MET A 1 -12.88 -34.75 22.70
C MET A 1 -13.09 -33.69 21.62
N ALA A 2 -12.99 -32.41 21.97
CA ALA A 2 -13.26 -31.30 21.08
C ALA A 2 -12.14 -31.17 20.02
N PRO A 3 -12.47 -30.85 18.74
CA PRO A 3 -11.46 -30.55 17.74
C PRO A 3 -10.83 -29.17 18.02
N THR A 4 -9.52 -29.14 18.14
CA THR A 4 -8.68 -27.92 18.25
C THR A 4 -8.80 -27.04 17.00
N PRO A 5 -9.21 -25.75 17.11
CA PRO A 5 -9.17 -24.81 16.00
C PRO A 5 -7.84 -24.04 16.02
N MET A 6 -6.80 -24.57 15.36
CA MET A 6 -5.51 -23.85 15.23
C MET A 6 -5.04 -23.68 13.77
N LYS A 7 -5.87 -23.98 12.77
CA LYS A 7 -5.50 -23.85 11.34
C LYS A 7 -6.24 -22.77 10.55
N GLU A 8 -7.31 -22.20 11.10
CA GLU A 8 -8.13 -21.21 10.38
C GLU A 8 -7.60 -19.77 10.49
N GLN A 9 -6.76 -19.48 11.50
CA GLN A 9 -6.28 -18.11 11.72
C GLN A 9 -5.15 -17.70 10.76
N GLU A 10 -4.39 -18.66 10.22
CA GLU A 10 -3.24 -18.38 9.35
C GLU A 10 -3.68 -18.02 7.91
N THR A 11 -4.79 -18.59 7.44
CA THR A 11 -5.33 -18.32 6.10
C THR A 11 -6.01 -16.94 6.02
N THR A 12 -6.80 -16.56 7.01
CA THR A 12 -7.46 -15.24 7.03
C THR A 12 -6.47 -14.09 7.23
N GLN A 13 -5.41 -14.29 8.02
CA GLN A 13 -4.36 -13.29 8.22
C GLN A 13 -3.47 -13.10 6.98
N LYS A 14 -3.16 -14.19 6.27
CA LYS A 14 -2.39 -14.13 5.02
C LYS A 14 -3.15 -13.42 3.91
N GLN A 15 -4.47 -13.64 3.82
CA GLN A 15 -5.35 -12.92 2.89
C GLN A 15 -5.33 -11.41 3.14
N SER A 16 -5.44 -10.98 4.39
CA SER A 16 -5.42 -9.55 4.74
C SER A 16 -4.08 -8.88 4.40
N SER A 17 -2.96 -9.58 4.64
CA SER A 17 -1.62 -9.05 4.33
C SER A 17 -1.36 -8.96 2.82
N GLN A 18 -1.74 -9.98 2.06
CA GLN A 18 -1.67 -9.96 0.60
C GLN A 18 -2.54 -8.84 0.01
N GLN A 19 -3.75 -8.65 0.54
CA GLN A 19 -4.65 -7.58 0.11
C GLN A 19 -4.05 -6.19 0.41
N HIS A 20 -3.40 -5.99 1.56
CA HIS A 20 -2.70 -4.75 1.86
C HIS A 20 -1.56 -4.48 0.89
N HIS A 21 -0.73 -5.48 0.58
CA HIS A 21 0.32 -5.32 -0.44
C HIS A 21 -0.23 -5.03 -1.82
N GLN A 22 -1.34 -5.67 -2.20
CA GLN A 22 -1.97 -5.46 -3.50
C GLN A 22 -2.55 -4.04 -3.62
N LYS A 23 -3.25 -3.56 -2.59
CA LYS A 23 -3.73 -2.18 -2.54
C LYS A 23 -2.61 -1.15 -2.52
N ALA A 24 -1.53 -1.42 -1.79
CA ALA A 24 -0.35 -0.56 -1.80
C ALA A 24 0.27 -0.47 -3.20
N ALA A 25 0.39 -1.60 -3.91
CA ALA A 25 0.86 -1.63 -5.29
C ALA A 25 -0.05 -0.82 -6.22
N GLU A 26 -1.38 -0.99 -6.13
CA GLU A 26 -2.34 -0.21 -6.92
C GLU A 26 -2.18 1.29 -6.68
N HIS A 27 -2.04 1.72 -5.42
CA HIS A 27 -1.81 3.13 -5.09
C HIS A 27 -0.47 3.64 -5.62
N HIS A 28 0.62 2.85 -5.51
CA HIS A 28 1.92 3.22 -6.07
C HIS A 28 1.88 3.33 -7.60
N GLU A 29 1.13 2.47 -8.29
CA GLU A 29 0.94 2.58 -9.74
C GLU A 29 0.19 3.87 -10.11
N GLN A 30 -0.88 4.22 -9.40
CA GLN A 30 -1.59 5.49 -9.63
C GLN A 30 -0.69 6.69 -9.33
N ALA A 31 0.07 6.65 -8.25
CA ALA A 31 1.04 7.70 -7.91
C ALA A 31 2.09 7.87 -9.01
N ALA A 32 2.65 6.76 -9.51
CA ALA A 32 3.64 6.78 -10.58
C ALA A 32 3.05 7.36 -11.88
N ARG A 33 1.80 7.03 -12.22
CA ARG A 33 1.10 7.61 -13.38
C ARG A 33 0.93 9.12 -13.23
N HIS A 34 0.47 9.59 -12.08
CA HIS A 34 0.32 11.02 -11.83
C HIS A 34 1.65 11.77 -11.80
N HIS A 35 2.72 11.20 -11.23
CA HIS A 35 4.06 11.79 -11.31
C HIS A 35 4.58 11.89 -12.75
N LYS A 36 4.31 10.90 -13.60
CA LYS A 36 4.67 10.95 -15.03
C LYS A 36 3.93 12.06 -15.76
N GLU A 37 2.62 12.22 -15.51
CA GLU A 37 1.83 13.31 -16.10
C GLU A 37 2.30 14.67 -15.59
N ALA A 38 2.62 14.78 -14.29
CA ALA A 38 3.21 16.00 -13.72
C ALA A 38 4.53 16.37 -14.40
N ALA A 39 5.41 15.40 -14.65
CA ALA A 39 6.67 15.62 -15.34
C ALA A 39 6.47 16.12 -16.79
N LYS A 40 5.49 15.55 -17.52
CA LYS A 40 5.15 16.00 -18.89
C LYS A 40 4.63 17.44 -18.90
N LEU A 41 3.73 17.77 -17.97
CA LEU A 41 3.16 19.13 -17.86
C LEU A 41 4.23 20.14 -17.48
N HIS A 42 5.13 19.78 -16.56
CA HIS A 42 6.26 20.62 -16.18
C HIS A 42 7.20 20.87 -17.37
N GLY A 43 7.47 19.85 -18.19
CA GLY A 43 8.25 19.99 -19.43
C GLY A 43 7.56 20.82 -20.51
N SER A 44 6.22 20.92 -20.48
CA SER A 44 5.43 21.72 -21.41
C SER A 44 5.18 23.16 -20.92
N GLY A 45 5.70 23.52 -19.74
CA GLY A 45 5.54 24.84 -19.12
C GLY A 45 4.28 25.03 -18.27
N ASP A 46 3.48 23.97 -18.07
CA ASP A 46 2.28 24.02 -17.22
C ASP A 46 2.60 23.58 -15.79
N ALA A 47 3.17 24.50 -15.02
CA ALA A 47 3.55 24.24 -13.63
C ALA A 47 2.34 24.01 -12.70
N LYS A 48 1.18 24.61 -12.99
CA LYS A 48 -0.04 24.46 -12.17
C LYS A 48 -0.62 23.05 -12.27
N GLY A 49 -0.80 22.52 -13.48
CA GLY A 49 -1.26 21.15 -13.68
C GLY A 49 -0.24 20.13 -13.18
N ALA A 50 1.06 20.41 -13.34
CA ALA A 50 2.11 19.60 -12.75
C ALA A 50 2.01 19.52 -11.22
N ALA A 51 1.81 20.65 -10.54
CA ALA A 51 1.63 20.69 -9.08
C ALA A 51 0.37 19.94 -8.64
N HIS A 52 -0.73 20.07 -9.39
CA HIS A 52 -1.97 19.35 -9.10
C HIS A 52 -1.77 17.83 -9.17
N HIS A 53 -1.14 17.34 -10.24
CA HIS A 53 -0.83 15.92 -10.38
C HIS A 53 0.16 15.41 -9.35
N ALA A 54 1.19 16.21 -9.00
CA ALA A 54 2.12 15.86 -7.94
C ALA A 54 1.43 15.73 -6.58
N HIS A 55 0.45 16.58 -6.28
CA HIS A 55 -0.32 16.50 -5.05
C HIS A 55 -1.17 15.23 -4.97
N ILE A 56 -1.86 14.89 -6.07
CA ILE A 56 -2.65 13.64 -6.16
C ILE A 56 -1.74 12.41 -5.99
N ALA A 57 -0.58 12.42 -6.66
CA ALA A 57 0.39 11.33 -6.55
C ALA A 57 0.85 11.13 -5.10
N GLN A 58 1.17 12.22 -4.41
CA GLN A 58 1.58 12.20 -3.00
C GLN A 58 0.48 11.63 -2.10
N GLY A 59 -0.78 11.98 -2.36
CA GLY A 59 -1.93 11.40 -1.67
C GLY A 59 -2.00 9.88 -1.82
N HIS A 60 -1.81 9.37 -3.04
CA HIS A 60 -1.75 7.92 -3.26
C HIS A 60 -0.55 7.26 -2.57
N THR A 61 0.63 7.88 -2.58
CA THR A 61 1.81 7.36 -1.87
C THR A 61 1.54 7.20 -0.37
N VAL A 62 0.84 8.14 0.26
CA VAL A 62 0.49 8.03 1.70
C VAL A 62 -0.39 6.81 1.94
N HIS A 63 -1.45 6.62 1.15
CA HIS A 63 -2.33 5.46 1.28
C HIS A 63 -1.59 4.13 1.06
N ALA A 64 -0.65 4.11 0.11
CA ALA A 64 0.20 2.95 -0.11
C ALA A 64 1.07 2.64 1.11
N LEU A 65 1.73 3.66 1.67
CA LEU A 65 2.56 3.52 2.87
C LEU A 65 1.76 3.08 4.10
N GLU A 66 0.51 3.54 4.25
CA GLU A 66 -0.39 3.07 5.31
C GLU A 66 -0.66 1.57 5.17
N HIS A 67 -0.98 1.10 3.96
CA HIS A 67 -1.17 -0.33 3.72
C HIS A 67 0.12 -1.15 3.90
N GLU A 68 1.28 -0.64 3.47
CA GLU A 68 2.57 -1.28 3.71
C GLU A 68 2.91 -1.35 5.21
N SER A 69 2.61 -0.30 5.97
CA SER A 69 2.81 -0.23 7.41
C SER A 69 1.89 -1.20 8.14
N GLU A 70 0.61 -1.27 7.77
CA GLU A 70 -0.35 -2.22 8.35
C GLU A 70 0.03 -3.67 8.02
N ALA A 71 0.47 -3.97 6.79
CA ALA A 71 1.02 -5.28 6.44
C ALA A 71 2.26 -5.61 7.29
N SER A 72 3.22 -4.68 7.38
CA SER A 72 4.47 -4.87 8.12
C SER A 72 4.27 -5.08 9.62
N LYS A 73 3.38 -4.32 10.26
CA LYS A 73 3.02 -4.49 11.68
C LYS A 73 2.43 -5.87 11.95
N LYS A 74 1.62 -6.41 11.03
CA LYS A 74 1.02 -7.74 11.17
C LYS A 74 2.07 -8.85 11.10
N TYR A 75 3.06 -8.72 10.21
CA TYR A 75 4.20 -9.63 10.18
C TYR A 75 5.07 -9.53 11.45
N ALA A 76 5.29 -8.33 11.99
CA ALA A 76 6.04 -8.15 13.24
C ALA A 76 5.31 -8.78 14.45
N SER A 77 3.98 -8.61 14.54
CA SER A 77 3.16 -9.22 15.60
C SER A 77 3.05 -10.74 15.48
N ALA A 78 3.08 -11.29 14.26
CA ALA A 78 3.08 -12.74 14.03
C ALA A 78 4.44 -13.39 14.40
N ASN A 79 5.55 -12.68 14.21
CA ASN A 79 6.89 -13.18 14.56
C ASN A 79 7.31 -12.91 16.02
N GLY A 80 6.51 -12.15 16.78
CA GLY A 80 6.74 -11.89 18.20
C GLY A 80 6.32 -13.03 19.15
N GLN A 81 5.70 -14.10 18.64
CA GLN A 81 5.20 -15.23 19.46
C GLN A 81 6.09 -16.48 19.42
N GLN A 82 7.30 -16.41 18.84
CA GLN A 82 8.28 -17.50 18.88
C GLN A 82 9.45 -17.16 19.82
N LYS A 83 9.19 -17.08 21.12
CA LYS A 83 10.21 -17.29 22.16
C LYS A 83 9.60 -17.99 23.36
#